data_AF-A0A426DLT1-F1
#
_entry.id   AF-A0A426DLT1-F1
#
_cell.length_a   1.000
_cell.length_b   1.000
_cell.length_c   1.000
_cell.angle_alpha   90.00
_cell.angle_beta   90.00
_cell.angle_gamma   90.00
#
_symmetry.space_group_name_H-M   'P 1'
#
loop_
_entity.id
_entity.type
_entity.pdbx_description
1 polymer ?
#
loop_
_entity_poly.entity_id
_entity_poly.type
_entity_poly.pdbx_seq_one_letter_code
_entity_poly.pdbx_strand_id
1 'polypeptide(L)'
;MRELYEAFLNRVKEEKSVKIFGAGKFAKTLCYLFDKNYIIVDSFVVTDTEVNPHELLHRPVIGLDSLKPQELSGIVVGVEKKEDMKNTTNFLLSRQVKNIIMVSPSIVNDIYCNFVIDQDSVENLCDALDKRKDIIVYINDIEGEMIARYLSENGVEIESICTDREVLDLEVDIPVINYKQITSKSTESTIVLTMNSTFRQRKFITKLRNSGFENIILIPDKLLKQMKSEDKKLMWERIGAGFHFVDNANIEKNFYAVQKEQEQKIYRWRIPIWDKKLCRKESLEVIRSGKMVEDYEKQFPGFAYLPYREVALREIQNKDINIEVYLVKCHKDKKSELAPLPDWIIPIQAGKALTDVQIASVRDDEGENISRKNGDYSEGTAIYWIWKNTSGQDYIGLFHYRRQMALGKDSLKKLEEYDIFLTLPTYIPKGIKETFCERFVLEYDWDLMMHYIKEYDSSYYETALKYEKEKCYFSCNIFIMRRKYFDEMCSFIFGVLEKVDSYYRNISMVRKDRYLGFLVENLLSIYVMHNSGRLKAAYTDMKFYYPLEEE
;
A
#
# COMPACT_ATOMS: atom_id res chain seq x y z
N MET A 1 4.62 19.77 -11.07
CA MET A 1 6.07 19.58 -11.33
C MET A 1 6.35 19.16 -12.77
N ARG A 2 5.70 18.10 -13.32
CA ARG A 2 5.79 17.76 -14.76
C ARG A 2 5.45 18.95 -15.67
N GLU A 3 4.39 19.69 -15.38
CA GLU A 3 4.01 20.91 -16.14
C GLU A 3 5.10 21.99 -16.17
N LEU A 4 5.82 22.22 -15.06
CA LEU A 4 6.88 23.24 -14.99
C LEU A 4 8.12 22.80 -15.78
N TYR A 5 8.42 21.50 -15.77
CA TYR A 5 9.50 20.92 -16.58
C TYR A 5 9.18 21.00 -18.07
N GLU A 6 7.98 20.59 -18.48
CA GLU A 6 7.53 20.68 -19.88
C GLU A 6 7.49 22.15 -20.35
N ALA A 7 6.97 23.06 -19.53
CA ALA A 7 6.99 24.49 -19.84
C ALA A 7 8.42 25.02 -20.00
N PHE A 8 9.36 24.57 -19.17
CA PHE A 8 10.78 24.93 -19.32
C PHE A 8 11.36 24.40 -20.64
N LEU A 9 11.16 23.12 -20.97
CA LEU A 9 11.66 22.57 -22.24
C LEU A 9 11.05 23.26 -23.45
N ASN A 10 9.74 23.49 -23.44
CA ASN A 10 9.04 24.19 -24.52
C ASN A 10 9.58 25.61 -24.68
N ARG A 11 9.82 26.33 -23.58
CA ARG A 11 10.44 27.65 -23.61
C ARG A 11 11.83 27.62 -24.24
N VAL A 12 12.67 26.63 -23.91
CA VAL A 12 14.01 26.51 -24.51
C VAL A 12 13.92 26.17 -26.00
N LYS A 13 12.96 25.34 -26.43
CA LYS A 13 12.75 24.95 -27.83
C LYS A 13 12.28 26.09 -28.74
N GLU A 14 11.75 27.17 -28.18
CA GLU A 14 11.43 28.38 -28.95
C GLU A 14 12.68 29.11 -29.47
N GLU A 15 13.86 28.84 -28.89
CA GLU A 15 15.13 29.42 -29.32
C GLU A 15 15.76 28.57 -30.44
N LYS A 16 16.40 29.23 -31.43
CA LYS A 16 17.13 28.54 -32.50
C LYS A 16 18.34 27.77 -31.98
N SER A 17 19.02 28.34 -30.99
CA SER A 17 20.13 27.76 -30.25
C SER A 17 20.26 28.46 -28.90
N VAL A 18 20.91 27.80 -27.94
CA VAL A 18 21.12 28.34 -26.60
C VAL A 18 22.58 28.23 -26.15
N LYS A 19 22.95 29.04 -25.17
CA LYS A 19 24.22 28.94 -24.45
C LYS A 19 23.95 28.55 -23.00
N ILE A 20 24.81 27.72 -22.40
CA ILE A 20 24.64 27.30 -21.00
C ILE A 20 25.60 28.09 -20.12
N PHE A 21 25.08 28.75 -19.09
CA PHE A 21 25.93 29.47 -18.13
C PHE A 21 26.55 28.51 -17.09
N GLY A 22 27.86 28.58 -16.96
CA GLY A 22 28.69 27.73 -16.10
C GLY A 22 29.26 26.50 -16.81
N ALA A 23 30.31 25.90 -16.24
CA ALA A 23 30.93 24.65 -16.73
C ALA A 23 30.88 23.52 -15.68
N GLY A 24 30.08 23.71 -14.63
CA GLY A 24 29.92 22.74 -13.54
C GLY A 24 29.02 21.55 -13.90
N LYS A 25 28.78 20.69 -12.90
CA LYS A 25 28.00 19.45 -13.04
C LYS A 25 26.60 19.66 -13.63
N PHE A 26 25.88 20.69 -13.18
CA PHE A 26 24.54 20.95 -13.67
C PHE A 26 24.55 21.46 -15.12
N ALA A 27 25.56 22.24 -15.52
CA ALA A 27 25.70 22.69 -16.90
C ALA A 27 25.88 21.52 -17.86
N LYS A 28 26.71 20.53 -17.51
CA LYS A 28 26.84 19.28 -18.29
C LYS A 28 25.50 18.53 -18.39
N THR A 29 24.76 18.46 -17.29
CA THR A 29 23.43 17.81 -17.23
C THR A 29 22.43 18.49 -18.16
N LEU A 30 22.39 19.84 -18.18
CA LEU A 30 21.55 20.60 -19.09
C LEU A 30 21.92 20.34 -20.55
N CYS A 31 23.22 20.26 -20.86
CA CYS A 31 23.67 20.00 -22.24
C CYS A 31 23.18 18.65 -22.75
N TYR A 32 23.34 17.59 -21.95
CA TYR A 32 22.82 16.27 -22.33
C TYR A 32 21.29 16.25 -22.46
N LEU A 33 20.57 16.93 -21.57
CA LEU A 33 19.12 17.07 -21.67
C LEU A 33 18.72 17.73 -23.00
N PHE A 34 19.44 18.77 -23.40
CA PHE A 34 19.21 19.51 -24.63
C PHE A 34 19.51 18.67 -25.86
N ASP A 35 20.62 17.92 -25.86
CA ASP A 35 20.97 16.99 -26.93
C ASP A 35 19.88 15.93 -27.16
N LYS A 36 19.36 15.33 -26.08
CA LYS A 36 18.25 14.37 -26.13
C LYS A 36 16.95 14.98 -26.69
N ASN A 37 16.76 16.28 -26.50
CA ASN A 37 15.58 17.01 -26.95
C ASN A 37 15.79 17.75 -28.28
N TYR A 38 16.90 17.48 -28.99
CA TYR A 38 17.26 18.13 -30.26
C TYR A 38 17.37 19.66 -30.15
N ILE A 39 17.77 20.16 -28.99
CA ILE A 39 18.01 21.58 -28.73
C ILE A 39 19.50 21.86 -28.97
N ILE A 40 19.80 22.83 -29.85
CA ILE A 40 21.17 23.17 -30.22
C ILE A 40 21.83 23.99 -29.10
N VAL A 41 22.96 23.51 -28.60
CA VAL A 41 23.81 24.22 -27.62
C VAL A 41 25.07 24.74 -28.32
N ASP A 42 25.21 26.07 -28.42
CA ASP A 42 26.32 26.72 -29.12
C ASP A 42 27.62 26.65 -28.32
N SER A 43 27.54 26.95 -27.02
CA SER A 43 28.70 27.07 -26.14
C SER A 43 28.32 27.03 -24.66
N PHE A 44 29.32 26.77 -23.83
CA PHE A 44 29.26 27.07 -22.40
C PHE A 44 29.83 28.46 -22.15
N VAL A 45 29.21 29.22 -21.24
CA VAL A 45 29.61 30.60 -20.93
C VAL A 45 30.05 30.67 -19.48
N VAL A 46 31.27 31.15 -19.23
CA VAL A 46 31.86 31.24 -17.88
C VAL A 46 32.32 32.65 -17.58
N THR A 47 32.51 32.96 -16.29
CA THR A 47 33.06 34.26 -15.86
C THR A 47 34.57 34.33 -15.98
N ASP A 48 35.25 33.18 -15.93
CA ASP A 48 36.69 33.07 -15.94
C ASP A 48 37.08 31.85 -16.78
N THR A 49 37.80 32.08 -17.87
CA THR A 49 38.26 31.04 -18.79
C THR A 49 39.57 30.38 -18.35
N GLU A 50 40.31 30.94 -17.39
CA GLU A 50 41.58 30.38 -16.91
C GLU A 50 41.36 29.17 -15.99
N VAL A 51 40.26 29.18 -15.21
CA VAL A 51 39.90 28.12 -14.27
C VAL A 51 38.94 27.07 -14.85
N ASN A 52 38.59 27.18 -16.13
CA ASN A 52 37.66 26.28 -16.82
C ASN A 52 38.32 25.70 -18.09
N PRO A 53 37.94 24.48 -18.52
CA PRO A 53 38.50 23.91 -19.75
C PRO A 53 38.08 24.74 -20.98
N HIS A 54 38.88 24.74 -22.04
CA HIS A 54 38.55 25.45 -23.29
C HIS A 54 37.41 24.82 -24.08
N GLU A 55 37.15 23.53 -23.85
CA GLU A 55 36.11 22.75 -24.50
C GLU A 55 35.41 21.86 -23.46
N LEU A 56 34.10 21.72 -23.58
CA LEU A 56 33.30 20.84 -22.74
C LEU A 56 32.21 20.17 -23.59
N LEU A 57 32.12 18.84 -23.55
CA LEU A 57 31.17 18.05 -24.36
C LEU A 57 31.19 18.46 -25.85
N HIS A 58 32.38 18.56 -26.43
CA HIS A 58 32.59 18.94 -27.84
C HIS A 58 32.12 20.33 -28.23
N ARG A 59 31.97 21.23 -27.25
CA ARG A 59 31.52 22.61 -27.43
C ARG A 59 32.49 23.59 -26.77
N PRO A 60 32.69 24.79 -27.35
CA PRO A 60 33.59 25.77 -26.79
C PRO A 60 33.09 26.29 -25.44
N VAL A 61 34.03 26.57 -24.54
CA VAL A 61 33.79 27.29 -23.28
C VAL A 61 34.32 28.71 -23.46
N ILE A 62 33.43 29.69 -23.39
CA ILE A 62 33.71 31.08 -23.76
C ILE A 62 33.51 31.99 -22.54
N GLY A 63 34.40 32.97 -22.39
CA GLY A 63 34.24 34.00 -21.37
C GLY A 63 33.05 34.92 -21.70
N LEU A 64 32.22 35.24 -20.71
CA LEU A 64 31.08 36.14 -20.87
C LEU A 64 31.49 37.48 -21.50
N ASP A 65 32.67 37.98 -21.14
CA ASP A 65 33.20 39.27 -21.61
C ASP A 65 33.77 39.20 -23.04
N SER A 66 33.93 38.00 -23.59
CA SER A 66 34.35 37.79 -24.97
C SER A 66 33.18 37.76 -25.96
N LEU A 67 31.93 37.73 -25.47
CA LEU A 67 30.74 37.69 -26.31
C LEU A 67 30.40 39.09 -26.86
N LYS A 68 30.06 39.15 -28.15
CA LYS A 68 29.59 40.38 -28.79
C LYS A 68 28.17 40.73 -28.30
N PRO A 69 27.72 42.00 -28.39
CA PRO A 69 26.39 42.41 -27.95
C PRO A 69 25.23 41.58 -28.53
N GLN A 70 25.35 41.13 -29.78
CA GLN A 70 24.37 40.25 -30.43
C GLN A 70 24.38 38.79 -29.93
N GLU A 71 25.46 38.36 -29.25
CA GLU A 71 25.63 37.01 -28.72
C GLU A 71 25.18 36.88 -27.25
N LEU A 72 24.96 38.02 -26.57
CA LEU A 72 24.43 38.15 -25.20
C LEU A 72 22.91 37.91 -25.15
N SER A 73 22.45 36.80 -25.72
CA SER A 73 21.04 36.39 -25.73
C SER A 73 20.90 34.87 -25.69
N GLY A 74 19.80 34.36 -25.13
CA GLY A 74 19.47 32.93 -25.11
C GLY A 74 20.36 32.12 -24.17
N ILE A 75 20.70 32.70 -23.01
CA ILE A 75 21.56 32.05 -22.01
C ILE A 75 20.70 31.33 -20.98
N VAL A 76 20.84 30.00 -20.91
CA VAL A 76 20.21 29.15 -19.91
C VAL A 76 21.03 29.17 -18.62
N VAL A 77 20.37 29.49 -17.51
CA VAL A 77 21.00 29.59 -16.20
C VAL A 77 20.39 28.59 -15.25
N GLY A 78 21.21 27.67 -14.78
CA GLY A 78 20.83 26.63 -13.85
C GLY A 78 21.77 26.57 -12.67
N VAL A 79 21.26 26.78 -11.45
CA VAL A 79 22.03 26.60 -10.22
C VAL A 79 21.17 25.97 -9.14
N GLU A 80 21.81 25.19 -8.26
CA GLU A 80 21.14 24.33 -7.29
C GLU A 80 20.50 25.11 -6.13
N LYS A 81 21.11 26.23 -5.71
CA LYS A 81 20.60 27.06 -4.63
C LYS A 81 19.88 28.30 -5.16
N LYS A 82 18.75 28.62 -4.56
CA LYS A 82 17.91 29.78 -4.93
C LYS A 82 18.65 31.12 -4.78
N GLU A 83 19.53 31.23 -3.79
CA GLU A 83 20.32 32.43 -3.53
C GLU A 83 21.36 32.67 -4.64
N ASP A 84 22.07 31.61 -5.05
CA ASP A 84 22.99 31.65 -6.18
C ASP A 84 22.26 32.03 -7.47
N MET A 85 21.03 31.56 -7.68
CA MET A 85 20.24 31.84 -8.88
C MET A 85 19.97 33.34 -9.02
N LYS A 86 19.61 33.99 -7.90
CA LYS A 86 19.35 35.42 -7.86
C LYS A 86 20.64 36.21 -8.15
N ASN A 87 21.75 35.81 -7.54
CA ASN A 87 23.04 36.48 -7.70
C ASN A 87 23.55 36.36 -9.15
N THR A 88 23.51 35.16 -9.72
CA THR A 88 23.92 34.91 -11.10
C THR A 88 23.04 35.66 -12.10
N THR A 89 21.72 35.67 -11.90
CA THR A 89 20.80 36.39 -12.80
C THR A 89 21.03 37.90 -12.75
N ASN A 90 21.18 38.47 -11.56
CA ASN A 90 21.51 39.89 -11.39
C ASN A 90 22.85 40.25 -12.07
N PHE A 91 23.85 39.38 -11.96
CA PHE A 91 25.14 39.56 -12.60
C PHE A 91 25.02 39.55 -14.13
N LEU A 92 24.23 38.65 -14.72
CA LEU A 92 24.03 38.61 -16.17
C LEU A 92 23.25 39.83 -16.68
N LEU A 93 22.24 40.27 -15.92
CA LEU A 93 21.49 41.50 -16.24
C LEU A 93 22.39 42.75 -16.21
N SER A 94 23.33 42.84 -15.25
CA SER A 94 24.27 43.98 -15.19
C SER A 94 25.24 44.02 -16.38
N ARG A 95 25.46 42.87 -17.04
CA ARG A 95 26.22 42.73 -18.29
C ARG A 95 25.36 42.86 -19.55
N GLN A 96 24.11 43.31 -19.42
CA GLN A 96 23.16 43.52 -20.52
C GLN A 96 22.78 42.24 -21.29
N VAL A 97 22.88 41.07 -20.65
CA VAL A 97 22.40 39.81 -21.22
C VAL A 97 20.88 39.87 -21.39
N LYS A 98 20.41 39.58 -22.60
CA LYS A 98 18.99 39.50 -22.94
C LYS A 98 18.52 38.06 -22.90
N ASN A 99 17.21 37.86 -22.73
CA ASN A 99 16.58 36.54 -22.83
C ASN A 99 17.28 35.45 -21.98
N ILE A 100 17.39 35.70 -20.67
CA ILE A 100 17.94 34.75 -19.71
C ILE A 100 16.86 33.70 -19.39
N ILE A 101 17.13 32.44 -19.69
CA ILE A 101 16.20 31.34 -19.42
C ILE A 101 16.60 30.70 -18.09
N MET A 102 15.87 31.05 -17.04
CA MET A 102 16.12 30.54 -15.70
C MET A 102 15.54 29.15 -15.51
N VAL A 103 16.38 28.20 -15.10
CA VAL A 103 15.91 26.91 -14.62
C VAL A 103 15.34 27.08 -13.22
N SER A 104 14.04 26.90 -13.05
CA SER A 104 13.44 27.01 -11.71
C SER A 104 14.13 26.04 -10.73
N PRO A 105 14.54 26.47 -9.52
CA PRO A 105 15.13 25.57 -8.53
C PRO A 105 14.25 24.34 -8.22
N SER A 106 12.94 24.47 -8.40
CA SER A 106 11.99 23.37 -8.24
C SER A 106 12.12 22.27 -9.31
N ILE A 107 12.61 22.61 -10.52
CA ILE A 107 12.81 21.66 -11.63
C ILE A 107 14.27 21.25 -11.85
N VAL A 108 15.24 21.92 -11.19
CA VAL A 108 16.67 21.52 -11.23
C VAL A 108 16.82 20.04 -10.90
N ASN A 109 16.12 19.60 -9.86
CA ASN A 109 16.12 18.20 -9.45
C ASN A 109 15.43 17.28 -10.47
N ASP A 110 14.41 17.76 -11.18
CA ASP A 110 13.73 16.99 -12.23
C ASP A 110 14.59 16.88 -13.50
N ILE A 111 15.38 17.90 -13.82
CA ILE A 111 16.38 17.87 -14.89
C ILE A 111 17.50 16.90 -14.56
N TYR A 112 17.98 16.88 -13.31
CA TYR A 112 18.87 15.82 -12.84
C TYR A 112 18.23 14.43 -12.98
N CYS A 113 16.91 14.35 -12.81
CA CYS A 113 16.17 13.10 -12.93
C CYS A 113 15.84 12.72 -14.37
N ASN A 114 15.73 13.60 -15.37
CA ASN A 114 15.27 13.23 -16.72
C ASN A 114 16.28 12.46 -17.61
N PHE A 115 17.35 11.93 -17.00
CA PHE A 115 18.04 10.72 -17.48
C PHE A 115 17.27 9.41 -17.15
N VAL A 116 16.18 9.52 -16.40
CA VAL A 116 15.10 8.54 -16.28
C VAL A 116 14.63 8.15 -17.67
N ILE A 117 14.55 6.85 -17.87
CA ILE A 117 13.80 6.23 -18.94
C ILE A 117 12.34 6.76 -18.82
N ASP A 118 11.93 7.69 -19.71
CA ASP A 118 10.57 8.27 -19.79
C ASP A 118 9.62 7.26 -20.41
N GLN A 119 9.54 6.09 -19.78
CA GLN A 119 8.64 5.04 -20.19
C GLN A 119 7.38 5.15 -19.36
N ASP A 120 6.27 5.09 -20.06
CA ASP A 120 4.93 5.21 -19.53
C ASP A 120 4.42 3.91 -18.89
N SER A 121 5.05 2.77 -19.24
CA SER A 121 4.79 1.42 -18.71
C SER A 121 6.03 0.72 -18.17
N VAL A 122 5.80 -0.35 -17.42
CA VAL A 122 6.85 -1.23 -16.89
C VAL A 122 7.50 -2.06 -18.00
N GLU A 123 6.73 -2.56 -18.97
CA GLU A 123 7.30 -3.33 -20.09
C GLU A 123 8.28 -2.48 -20.90
N ASN A 124 7.88 -1.25 -21.23
CA ASN A 124 8.72 -0.31 -21.96
C ASN A 124 10.02 0.02 -21.21
N LEU A 125 9.99 0.04 -19.88
CA LEU A 125 11.19 0.20 -19.04
C LEU A 125 12.09 -1.04 -19.13
N CYS A 126 11.54 -2.25 -19.02
CA CYS A 126 12.30 -3.50 -19.14
C CYS A 126 12.94 -3.61 -20.54
N ASP A 127 12.19 -3.37 -21.61
CA ASP A 127 12.69 -3.39 -23.00
C ASP A 127 13.80 -2.37 -23.25
N ALA A 128 13.72 -1.22 -22.59
CA ALA A 128 14.74 -0.17 -22.69
C ALA A 128 15.99 -0.50 -21.88
N LEU A 129 15.84 -1.24 -20.77
CA LEU A 129 16.95 -1.73 -19.96
C LEU A 129 17.66 -2.89 -20.65
N ASP A 130 16.94 -3.85 -21.23
CA ASP A 130 17.49 -5.00 -21.94
C ASP A 130 18.44 -4.62 -23.10
N LYS A 131 18.26 -3.43 -23.68
CA LYS A 131 19.13 -2.88 -24.73
C LYS A 131 20.43 -2.24 -24.20
N ARG A 132 20.63 -2.20 -22.88
CA ARG A 132 21.81 -1.62 -22.23
C ARG A 132 22.81 -2.72 -21.91
N LYS A 133 24.09 -2.35 -21.86
CA LYS A 133 25.16 -3.23 -21.39
C LYS A 133 25.47 -2.93 -19.93
N ASP A 134 25.96 -3.94 -19.22
CA ASP A 134 26.54 -3.83 -17.88
C ASP A 134 25.60 -3.12 -16.89
N ILE A 135 24.42 -3.72 -16.67
CA ILE A 135 23.41 -3.15 -15.76
C ILE A 135 23.78 -3.48 -14.32
N ILE A 136 23.97 -2.43 -13.51
CA ILE A 136 24.23 -2.54 -12.09
C ILE A 136 23.00 -1.99 -11.34
N VAL A 137 22.36 -2.84 -10.54
CA VAL A 137 21.22 -2.42 -9.72
C VAL A 137 21.70 -1.95 -8.36
N TYR A 138 21.41 -0.70 -7.98
CA TYR A 138 21.77 -0.15 -6.67
C TYR A 138 20.60 -0.28 -5.69
N ILE A 139 20.82 -1.01 -4.59
CA ILE A 139 19.81 -1.30 -3.57
C ILE A 139 20.22 -0.69 -2.23
N ASN A 140 19.31 0.07 -1.61
CA ASN A 140 19.53 0.64 -0.28
C ASN A 140 18.29 0.59 0.64
N ASP A 141 17.24 -0.15 0.26
CA ASP A 141 16.12 -0.48 1.13
C ASP A 141 15.47 -1.82 0.73
N ILE A 142 14.60 -2.35 1.59
CA ILE A 142 13.97 -3.68 1.42
C ILE A 142 13.12 -3.73 0.16
N GLU A 143 12.49 -2.61 -0.22
CA GLU A 143 11.64 -2.57 -1.41
C GLU A 143 12.47 -2.57 -2.70
N GLY A 144 13.68 -2.01 -2.68
CA GLY A 144 14.61 -2.09 -3.81
C GLY A 144 15.04 -3.52 -4.15
N GLU A 145 15.00 -4.43 -3.17
CA GLU A 145 15.22 -5.86 -3.39
C GLU A 145 14.09 -6.48 -4.23
N MET A 146 12.84 -6.14 -3.93
CA MET A 146 11.68 -6.59 -4.71
C MET A 146 11.76 -6.10 -6.15
N ILE A 147 12.11 -4.82 -6.34
CA ILE A 147 12.22 -4.24 -7.67
C ILE A 147 13.35 -4.89 -8.48
N ALA A 148 14.50 -5.16 -7.86
CA ALA A 148 15.62 -5.83 -8.53
C ALA A 148 15.21 -7.22 -9.02
N ARG A 149 14.53 -8.00 -8.17
CA ARG A 149 13.98 -9.31 -8.52
C ARG A 149 12.98 -9.22 -9.67
N TYR A 150 12.03 -8.29 -9.57
CA TYR A 150 11.02 -8.06 -10.61
C TYR A 150 11.67 -7.73 -11.96
N LEU A 151 12.69 -6.86 -12.00
CA LEU A 151 13.40 -6.53 -13.25
C LEU A 151 14.07 -7.77 -13.85
N SER A 152 14.81 -8.53 -13.04
CA SER A 152 15.49 -9.75 -13.48
C SER A 152 14.55 -10.77 -14.12
N GLU A 153 13.37 -10.95 -13.54
CA GLU A 153 12.37 -11.90 -14.04
C GLU A 153 11.64 -11.41 -15.28
N ASN A 154 11.57 -10.10 -15.48
CA ASN A 154 11.03 -9.48 -16.69
C ASN A 154 12.12 -9.28 -17.77
N GLY A 155 13.12 -10.16 -17.78
CA GLY A 155 14.11 -10.26 -18.84
C GLY A 155 15.28 -9.28 -18.76
N VAL A 156 15.37 -8.42 -17.72
CA VAL A 156 16.50 -7.50 -17.59
C VAL A 156 17.74 -8.25 -17.09
N GLU A 157 18.77 -8.35 -17.92
CA GLU A 157 20.06 -8.96 -17.55
C GLU A 157 20.82 -8.04 -16.58
N ILE A 158 20.84 -8.41 -15.30
CA ILE A 158 21.55 -7.65 -14.25
C ILE A 158 22.94 -8.26 -14.04
N GLU A 159 23.98 -7.48 -14.32
CA GLU A 159 25.37 -7.90 -14.16
C GLU A 159 25.77 -8.00 -12.69
N SER A 160 25.36 -7.03 -11.87
CA SER A 160 25.65 -7.03 -10.44
C SER A 160 24.68 -6.18 -9.62
N ILE A 161 24.55 -6.53 -8.34
CA ILE A 161 23.80 -5.77 -7.34
C ILE A 161 24.79 -4.98 -6.49
N CYS A 162 24.69 -3.66 -6.50
CA CYS A 162 25.43 -2.80 -5.59
C CYS A 162 24.61 -2.48 -4.34
N THR A 163 25.12 -2.83 -3.16
CA THR A 163 24.47 -2.48 -1.89
C THR A 163 25.48 -2.27 -0.76
N ASP A 164 25.20 -1.31 0.11
CA ASP A 164 25.95 -1.10 1.36
C ASP A 164 25.22 -1.71 2.57
N ARG A 165 24.15 -2.49 2.33
CA ARG A 165 23.37 -3.14 3.40
C ARG A 165 24.05 -4.42 3.86
N GLU A 166 24.02 -4.66 5.17
CA GLU A 166 24.58 -5.88 5.78
C GLU A 166 23.76 -7.14 5.46
N VAL A 167 22.45 -6.99 5.27
CA VAL A 167 21.51 -8.09 5.01
C VAL A 167 20.72 -7.81 3.73
N LEU A 168 20.71 -8.80 2.84
CA LEU A 168 20.01 -8.84 1.57
C LEU A 168 19.23 -10.15 1.47
N ASP A 169 17.90 -10.08 1.34
CA ASP A 169 16.98 -11.23 1.26
C ASP A 169 16.55 -11.51 -0.20
N LEU A 170 17.50 -11.31 -1.12
CA LEU A 170 17.32 -11.54 -2.55
C LEU A 170 17.65 -13.01 -2.88
N GLU A 171 16.62 -13.77 -3.25
CA GLU A 171 16.79 -15.14 -3.78
C GLU A 171 17.12 -15.10 -5.29
N VAL A 172 18.20 -14.40 -5.67
CA VAL A 172 18.68 -14.35 -7.06
C VAL A 172 20.18 -14.64 -7.11
N ASP A 173 20.61 -15.38 -8.13
CA ASP A 173 22.02 -15.71 -8.34
C ASP A 173 22.73 -14.59 -9.11
N ILE A 174 22.81 -13.40 -8.49
CA ILE A 174 23.43 -12.20 -9.08
C ILE A 174 24.61 -11.76 -8.19
N PRO A 175 25.79 -11.47 -8.75
CA PRO A 175 26.94 -11.00 -7.98
C PRO A 175 26.62 -9.75 -7.15
N VAL A 176 26.88 -9.80 -5.84
CA VAL A 176 26.69 -8.67 -4.92
C VAL A 176 28.02 -7.97 -4.67
N ILE A 177 28.03 -6.66 -4.86
CA ILE A 177 29.17 -5.76 -4.61
C ILE A 177 28.74 -4.62 -3.69
N ASN A 178 29.70 -4.02 -3.00
CA ASN A 178 29.48 -2.79 -2.23
C ASN A 178 29.91 -1.54 -3.02
N TYR A 179 29.64 -0.35 -2.47
CA TYR A 179 29.98 0.89 -3.14
C TYR A 179 31.50 1.06 -3.39
N LYS A 180 32.38 0.52 -2.54
CA LYS A 180 33.83 0.62 -2.81
C LYS A 180 34.25 -0.26 -3.99
N GLN A 181 33.53 -1.35 -4.21
CA GLN A 181 33.77 -2.27 -5.32
C GLN A 181 33.12 -1.77 -6.62
N ILE A 182 32.09 -0.91 -6.56
CA ILE A 182 31.48 -0.37 -7.77
C ILE A 182 32.48 0.43 -8.62
N THR A 183 33.47 1.07 -8.00
CA THR A 183 34.44 1.92 -8.71
C THR A 183 35.42 1.13 -9.59
N SER A 184 35.48 -0.20 -9.47
CA SER A 184 36.24 -1.05 -10.40
C SER A 184 35.44 -1.46 -11.63
N LYS A 185 34.16 -1.11 -11.71
CA LYS A 185 33.30 -1.33 -12.88
C LYS A 185 33.51 -0.24 -13.93
N SER A 186 33.11 -0.53 -15.17
CA SER A 186 33.20 0.43 -16.27
C SER A 186 32.33 1.66 -16.00
N THR A 187 32.83 2.87 -16.24
CA THR A 187 32.03 4.11 -16.11
C THR A 187 30.90 4.20 -17.14
N GLU A 188 30.96 3.39 -18.20
CA GLU A 188 29.90 3.23 -19.20
C GLU A 188 28.73 2.37 -18.71
N SER A 189 28.90 1.62 -17.61
CA SER A 189 27.87 0.76 -17.02
C SER A 189 26.61 1.55 -16.68
N THR A 190 25.46 0.91 -16.80
CA THR A 190 24.17 1.53 -16.49
C THR A 190 23.78 1.25 -15.04
N ILE A 191 23.70 2.29 -14.21
CA ILE A 191 23.25 2.17 -12.82
C ILE A 191 21.75 2.35 -12.72
N VAL A 192 21.01 1.35 -12.24
CA VAL A 192 19.56 1.44 -11.99
C VAL A 192 19.30 1.56 -10.48
N LEU A 193 18.67 2.66 -10.07
CA LEU A 193 18.35 2.92 -8.66
C LEU A 193 16.94 2.38 -8.33
N THR A 194 16.85 1.42 -7.40
CA THR A 194 15.58 0.70 -7.15
C THR A 194 14.88 1.04 -5.83
N MET A 195 15.44 1.97 -5.04
CA MET A 195 14.88 2.38 -3.74
C MET A 195 13.41 2.81 -3.84
N ASN A 196 12.71 2.73 -2.70
CA ASN A 196 11.26 2.74 -2.62
C ASN A 196 10.51 4.00 -3.11
N SER A 197 11.25 5.07 -3.41
CA SER A 197 10.74 6.29 -4.00
C SER A 197 11.84 6.98 -4.80
N THR A 198 11.45 7.71 -5.83
CA THR A 198 12.35 8.56 -6.62
C THR A 198 13.10 9.55 -5.71
N PHE A 199 12.45 10.08 -4.65
CA PHE A 199 13.11 10.95 -3.67
C PHE A 199 14.29 10.28 -2.97
N ARG A 200 14.16 9.02 -2.56
CA ARG A 200 15.28 8.29 -1.94
C ARG A 200 16.38 7.97 -2.94
N GLN A 201 16.01 7.60 -4.17
CA GLN A 201 16.96 7.31 -5.23
C GLN A 201 17.87 8.51 -5.52
N ARG A 202 17.32 9.72 -5.56
CA ARG A 202 18.06 10.97 -5.81
C ARG A 202 19.28 11.16 -4.90
N LYS A 203 19.26 10.64 -3.67
CA LYS A 203 20.36 10.79 -2.70
C LYS A 203 21.68 10.13 -3.15
N PHE A 204 21.64 9.21 -4.11
CA PHE A 204 22.81 8.45 -4.55
C PHE A 204 23.46 9.01 -5.83
N ILE A 205 22.76 9.87 -6.57
CA ILE A 205 23.24 10.42 -7.86
C ILE A 205 24.58 11.13 -7.69
N THR A 206 24.71 11.99 -6.68
CA THR A 206 25.94 12.78 -6.53
C THR A 206 27.15 11.91 -6.24
N LYS A 207 26.97 10.95 -5.34
CA LYS A 207 27.99 9.97 -4.96
C LYS A 207 28.44 9.14 -6.18
N LEU A 208 27.50 8.65 -6.99
CA LEU A 208 27.80 7.84 -8.18
C LEU A 208 28.50 8.63 -9.30
N ARG A 209 28.06 9.86 -9.56
CA ARG A 209 28.73 10.73 -10.55
C ARG A 209 30.15 11.13 -10.13
N ASN A 210 30.40 11.32 -8.84
CA ASN A 210 31.75 11.57 -8.34
C ASN A 210 32.68 10.36 -8.57
N SER A 211 32.11 9.17 -8.81
CA SER A 211 32.82 7.95 -9.21
C SER A 211 32.89 7.75 -10.72
N GLY A 212 32.44 8.72 -11.53
CA GLY A 212 32.53 8.68 -13.00
C GLY A 212 31.34 8.07 -13.72
N PHE A 213 30.30 7.58 -13.01
CA PHE A 213 29.11 7.03 -13.65
C PHE A 213 28.20 8.14 -14.16
N GLU A 214 27.93 8.14 -15.47
CA GLU A 214 27.02 9.11 -16.10
C GLU A 214 25.67 8.48 -16.48
N ASN A 215 25.63 7.17 -16.74
CA ASN A 215 24.42 6.42 -17.08
C ASN A 215 23.65 5.98 -15.83
N ILE A 216 22.92 6.90 -15.18
CA ILE A 216 22.15 6.62 -13.96
C ILE A 216 20.65 6.74 -14.23
N ILE A 217 19.92 5.65 -14.00
CA ILE A 217 18.48 5.52 -14.19
C ILE A 217 17.78 5.52 -12.84
N LEU A 218 16.76 6.36 -12.71
CA LEU A 218 15.82 6.33 -11.59
C LEU A 218 14.50 5.73 -12.08
N ILE A 219 13.83 4.98 -11.21
CA ILE A 219 12.50 4.44 -11.50
C ILE A 219 11.46 5.41 -10.92
N PRO A 220 10.51 5.91 -11.75
CA PRO A 220 9.43 6.78 -11.29
C PRO A 220 8.55 6.12 -10.22
N ASP A 221 8.07 6.91 -9.26
CA ASP A 221 7.16 6.44 -8.20
C ASP A 221 5.92 5.70 -8.74
N LYS A 222 5.42 6.09 -9.92
CA LYS A 222 4.30 5.42 -10.59
C LYS A 222 4.66 3.96 -10.94
N LEU A 223 5.79 3.75 -11.60
CA LEU A 223 6.26 2.42 -12.01
C LEU A 223 6.68 1.58 -10.80
N LEU A 224 7.34 2.19 -9.81
CA LEU A 224 7.66 1.50 -8.54
C LEU A 224 6.41 0.96 -7.86
N LYS A 225 5.32 1.73 -7.82
CA LYS A 225 4.04 1.27 -7.24
C LYS A 225 3.45 0.11 -8.04
N GLN A 226 3.49 0.20 -9.36
CA GLN A 226 3.01 -0.86 -10.26
C GLN A 226 3.80 -2.16 -10.05
N MET A 227 5.13 -2.10 -10.19
CA MET A 227 6.03 -3.25 -10.00
C MET A 227 5.83 -3.92 -8.64
N LYS A 228 5.79 -3.15 -7.54
CA LYS A 228 5.55 -3.70 -6.19
C LYS A 228 4.19 -4.41 -6.08
N SER A 229 3.16 -3.88 -6.74
CA SER A 229 1.83 -4.47 -6.71
C SER A 229 1.77 -5.77 -7.50
N GLU A 230 2.46 -5.83 -8.64
CA GLU A 230 2.51 -7.01 -9.51
C GLU A 230 3.40 -8.11 -8.91
N ASP A 231 4.61 -7.75 -8.45
CA ASP A 231 5.56 -8.67 -7.83
C ASP A 231 4.92 -9.45 -6.67
N LYS A 232 4.19 -8.77 -5.77
CA LYS A 232 3.50 -9.41 -4.64
C LYS A 232 2.46 -10.44 -5.06
N LYS A 233 1.80 -10.25 -6.21
CA LYS A 233 0.81 -11.20 -6.73
C LYS A 233 1.51 -12.42 -7.32
N LEU A 234 2.49 -12.17 -8.19
CA LEU A 234 3.28 -13.20 -8.87
C LEU A 234 4.09 -14.06 -7.88
N MET A 235 4.45 -13.51 -6.72
CA MET A 235 5.18 -14.22 -5.67
C MET A 235 4.51 -15.56 -5.28
N TRP A 236 3.19 -15.60 -5.17
CA TRP A 236 2.48 -16.80 -4.73
C TRP A 236 2.58 -17.96 -5.73
N GLU A 237 2.55 -17.64 -7.02
CA GLU A 237 2.72 -18.61 -8.09
C GLU A 237 4.19 -19.06 -8.19
N ARG A 238 5.13 -18.11 -8.07
CA ARG A 238 6.59 -18.37 -8.11
C ARG A 238 7.08 -19.31 -7.01
N ILE A 239 6.50 -19.25 -5.80
CA ILE A 239 6.91 -20.13 -4.70
C ILE A 239 6.71 -21.62 -5.07
N GLY A 240 5.80 -21.93 -6.01
CA GLY A 240 5.60 -23.31 -6.49
C GLY A 240 4.91 -24.23 -5.48
N ALA A 241 4.31 -23.69 -4.41
CA ALA A 241 3.65 -24.46 -3.36
C ALA A 241 2.15 -24.72 -3.62
N GLY A 242 1.70 -24.61 -4.87
CA GLY A 242 0.30 -24.79 -5.27
C GLY A 242 -0.64 -23.69 -4.77
N PHE A 243 -0.10 -22.51 -4.46
CA PHE A 243 -0.89 -21.30 -4.23
C PHE A 243 -1.07 -20.57 -5.57
N HIS A 244 -2.26 -20.01 -5.76
CA HIS A 244 -2.62 -19.28 -6.97
C HIS A 244 -3.30 -17.97 -6.60
N PHE A 245 -3.01 -16.93 -7.38
CA PHE A 245 -3.74 -15.69 -7.29
C PHE A 245 -5.18 -15.89 -7.77
N VAL A 246 -6.13 -15.21 -7.13
CA VAL A 246 -7.54 -15.24 -7.58
C VAL A 246 -7.79 -14.01 -8.46
N ASP A 247 -7.77 -14.21 -9.76
CA ASP A 247 -8.05 -13.16 -10.73
C ASP A 247 -9.44 -12.56 -10.55
N ASN A 248 -9.52 -11.23 -10.67
CA ASN A 248 -10.77 -10.46 -10.57
C ASN A 248 -11.57 -10.70 -9.28
N ALA A 249 -10.92 -11.10 -8.18
CA ALA A 249 -11.56 -11.18 -6.88
C ALA A 249 -12.19 -9.83 -6.48
N ASN A 250 -13.45 -9.84 -6.08
CA ASN A 250 -14.14 -8.65 -5.59
C ASN A 250 -13.66 -8.31 -4.16
N ILE A 251 -12.59 -7.53 -4.06
CA ILE A 251 -11.92 -7.22 -2.79
C ILE A 251 -11.45 -5.77 -2.74
N GLU A 252 -11.14 -5.25 -1.55
CA GLU A 252 -10.75 -3.84 -1.41
C GLU A 252 -9.40 -3.56 -2.09
N LYS A 253 -9.22 -2.34 -2.63
CA LYS A 253 -8.03 -1.94 -3.43
C LYS A 253 -6.66 -2.26 -2.80
N ASN A 254 -6.57 -2.32 -1.47
CA ASN A 254 -5.32 -2.57 -0.74
C ASN A 254 -5.09 -4.04 -0.39
N PHE A 255 -5.89 -4.95 -0.95
CA PHE A 255 -5.88 -6.37 -0.69
C PHE A 255 -6.01 -7.14 -1.99
N TYR A 256 -5.63 -8.41 -1.94
CA TYR A 256 -5.92 -9.39 -2.97
C TYR A 256 -6.26 -10.74 -2.35
N ALA A 257 -6.79 -11.66 -3.14
CA ALA A 257 -7.09 -13.02 -2.68
C ALA A 257 -6.08 -14.02 -3.25
N VAL A 258 -5.70 -14.98 -2.42
CA VAL A 258 -4.87 -16.13 -2.79
C VAL A 258 -5.62 -17.39 -2.39
N GLN A 259 -5.57 -18.40 -3.25
CA GLN A 259 -6.16 -19.70 -2.98
C GLN A 259 -5.15 -20.83 -3.07
N LYS A 260 -5.47 -21.93 -2.41
CA LYS A 260 -4.77 -23.21 -2.54
C LYS A 260 -5.77 -24.34 -2.48
N GLU A 261 -5.61 -25.33 -3.35
CA GLU A 261 -6.35 -26.59 -3.26
C GLU A 261 -5.44 -27.66 -2.66
N GLN A 262 -5.95 -28.37 -1.65
CA GLN A 262 -5.24 -29.47 -0.98
C GLN A 262 -6.27 -30.45 -0.43
N GLU A 263 -6.08 -31.75 -0.68
CA GLU A 263 -6.93 -32.82 -0.13
C GLU A 263 -8.44 -32.62 -0.37
N GLN A 264 -8.81 -32.20 -1.59
CA GLN A 264 -10.19 -31.87 -1.99
C GLN A 264 -10.83 -30.69 -1.22
N LYS A 265 -10.06 -29.97 -0.40
CA LYS A 265 -10.44 -28.71 0.20
C LYS A 265 -9.84 -27.56 -0.59
N ILE A 266 -10.57 -26.45 -0.59
CA ILE A 266 -10.10 -25.18 -1.10
C ILE A 266 -9.88 -24.27 0.11
N TYR A 267 -8.74 -23.61 0.15
CA TYR A 267 -8.43 -22.58 1.12
C TYR A 267 -8.30 -21.25 0.40
N ARG A 268 -8.77 -20.17 1.02
CA ARG A 268 -8.66 -18.83 0.44
C ARG A 268 -8.39 -17.79 1.51
N TRP A 269 -7.43 -16.92 1.26
CA TRP A 269 -7.04 -15.85 2.17
C TRP A 269 -7.11 -14.50 1.50
N ARG A 270 -7.41 -13.50 2.32
CA ARG A 270 -7.26 -12.08 2.00
C ARG A 270 -5.85 -11.65 2.40
N ILE A 271 -5.07 -11.14 1.45
CA ILE A 271 -3.69 -10.73 1.66
C ILE A 271 -3.56 -9.22 1.56
N PRO A 272 -3.03 -8.53 2.59
CA PRO A 272 -2.74 -7.10 2.51
C PRO A 272 -1.57 -6.78 1.59
N ILE A 273 -1.75 -5.86 0.63
CA ILE A 273 -0.69 -5.37 -0.26
C ILE A 273 0.37 -4.58 0.52
N TRP A 274 0.01 -3.98 1.64
CA TRP A 274 0.92 -3.15 2.44
C TRP A 274 1.88 -3.96 3.31
N ASP A 275 1.65 -5.27 3.53
CA ASP A 275 2.53 -6.08 4.37
C ASP A 275 3.87 -6.31 3.66
N LYS A 276 4.95 -5.84 4.30
CA LYS A 276 6.32 -5.93 3.77
C LYS A 276 7.04 -7.20 4.23
N LYS A 277 6.58 -7.87 5.29
CA LYS A 277 7.20 -9.10 5.80
C LYS A 277 6.88 -10.30 4.91
N LEU A 278 5.79 -10.26 4.14
CA LEU A 278 5.40 -11.34 3.23
C LEU A 278 6.52 -11.76 2.26
N CYS A 279 7.28 -10.80 1.73
CA CYS A 279 8.34 -11.05 0.76
C CYS A 279 9.70 -11.41 1.41
N ARG A 280 9.76 -11.60 2.73
CA ARG A 280 10.98 -12.04 3.42
C ARG A 280 11.16 -13.53 3.31
N LYS A 281 12.42 -13.97 3.31
CA LYS A 281 12.81 -15.38 3.19
C LYS A 281 12.07 -16.29 4.18
N GLU A 282 11.94 -15.90 5.44
CA GLU A 282 11.28 -16.73 6.44
C GLU A 282 9.79 -16.92 6.15
N SER A 283 9.11 -15.87 5.64
CA SER A 283 7.70 -15.96 5.25
C SER A 283 7.52 -16.84 4.00
N LEU A 284 8.43 -16.71 3.04
CA LEU A 284 8.44 -17.54 1.83
C LEU A 284 8.66 -19.02 2.17
N GLU A 285 9.55 -19.34 3.11
CA GLU A 285 9.79 -20.71 3.58
C GLU A 285 8.55 -21.31 4.29
N VAL A 286 7.82 -20.53 5.07
CA VAL A 286 6.55 -20.95 5.69
C VAL A 286 5.50 -21.30 4.63
N ILE A 287 5.42 -20.51 3.55
CA ILE A 287 4.48 -20.78 2.44
C ILE A 287 4.95 -22.02 1.68
N ARG A 288 6.25 -22.10 1.34
CA ARG A 288 6.88 -23.17 0.56
C ARG A 288 6.76 -24.54 1.24
N SER A 289 6.88 -24.59 2.56
CA SER A 289 6.78 -25.83 3.35
C SER A 289 5.34 -26.32 3.58
N GLY A 290 4.32 -25.56 3.17
CA GLY A 290 2.90 -25.88 3.46
C GLY A 290 2.45 -25.49 4.87
N LYS A 291 3.36 -25.04 5.72
CA LYS A 291 3.10 -24.64 7.11
C LYS A 291 2.00 -23.58 7.25
N MET A 292 1.84 -22.69 6.27
CA MET A 292 0.75 -21.71 6.27
C MET A 292 -0.65 -22.36 6.36
N VAL A 293 -0.87 -23.48 5.67
CA VAL A 293 -2.14 -24.23 5.72
C VAL A 293 -2.28 -24.95 7.06
N GLU A 294 -1.21 -25.60 7.53
CA GLU A 294 -1.19 -26.31 8.82
C GLU A 294 -1.48 -25.37 9.99
N ASP A 295 -0.83 -24.20 10.03
CA ASP A 295 -1.05 -23.18 11.05
C ASP A 295 -2.51 -22.69 11.00
N TYR A 296 -3.08 -22.50 9.81
CA TYR A 296 -4.49 -22.14 9.63
C TYR A 296 -5.45 -23.22 10.14
N GLU A 297 -5.26 -24.49 9.78
CA GLU A 297 -6.12 -25.59 10.21
C GLU A 297 -6.01 -25.86 11.72
N LYS A 298 -4.83 -25.62 12.31
CA LYS A 298 -4.66 -25.67 13.76
C LYS A 298 -5.42 -24.54 14.45
N GLN A 299 -5.42 -23.34 13.86
CA GLN A 299 -6.10 -22.18 14.40
C GLN A 299 -7.63 -22.30 14.26
N PHE A 300 -8.10 -22.79 13.11
CA PHE A 300 -9.52 -22.88 12.75
C PHE A 300 -9.87 -24.29 12.22
N PRO A 301 -9.85 -25.32 13.08
CA PRO A 301 -10.10 -26.69 12.68
C PRO A 301 -11.50 -26.87 12.09
N GLY A 302 -11.57 -27.53 10.93
CA GLY A 302 -12.84 -27.87 10.28
C GLY A 302 -13.55 -26.73 9.54
N PHE A 303 -12.92 -25.55 9.42
CA PHE A 303 -13.51 -24.42 8.70
C PHE A 303 -13.56 -24.70 7.21
N ALA A 304 -14.76 -24.58 6.62
CA ALA A 304 -14.97 -24.81 5.20
C ALA A 304 -14.98 -23.48 4.43
N TYR A 305 -14.18 -23.39 3.37
CA TYR A 305 -14.39 -22.36 2.37
C TYR A 305 -15.59 -22.74 1.49
N LEU A 306 -16.53 -21.82 1.35
CA LEU A 306 -17.69 -21.96 0.48
C LEU A 306 -17.51 -21.06 -0.76
N PRO A 307 -17.11 -21.63 -1.91
CA PRO A 307 -16.95 -20.85 -3.12
C PRO A 307 -18.29 -20.29 -3.57
N TYR A 308 -18.25 -19.08 -4.11
CA TYR A 308 -19.43 -18.36 -4.57
C TYR A 308 -19.39 -18.09 -6.08
N ARG A 309 -20.57 -18.09 -6.70
CA ARG A 309 -20.80 -17.57 -8.06
C ARG A 309 -21.67 -16.34 -7.95
N GLU A 310 -21.29 -15.23 -8.55
CA GLU A 310 -22.04 -13.98 -8.44
C GLU A 310 -23.48 -14.13 -8.97
N VAL A 311 -24.43 -14.10 -8.04
CA VAL A 311 -25.86 -13.99 -8.27
C VAL A 311 -26.37 -12.74 -7.53
N ALA A 312 -27.41 -12.09 -8.04
CA ALA A 312 -28.12 -11.08 -7.26
C ALA A 312 -28.61 -11.70 -5.93
N LEU A 313 -28.55 -10.92 -4.84
CA LEU A 313 -29.17 -11.26 -3.55
C LEU A 313 -30.70 -11.31 -3.77
N ARG A 314 -31.20 -12.44 -4.26
CA ARG A 314 -32.62 -12.67 -4.52
C ARG A 314 -33.32 -13.12 -3.24
N GLU A 315 -34.61 -12.83 -3.17
CA GLU A 315 -35.51 -13.12 -2.04
C GLU A 315 -35.27 -14.48 -1.39
N ILE A 316 -35.26 -14.48 -0.06
CA ILE A 316 -35.36 -15.68 0.75
C ILE A 316 -36.83 -16.03 0.84
N GLN A 317 -37.19 -17.16 0.25
CA GLN A 317 -38.43 -17.84 0.60
C GLN A 317 -38.05 -19.23 1.12
N ASN A 318 -37.42 -19.28 2.29
CA ASN A 318 -37.56 -20.43 3.17
C ASN A 318 -38.51 -19.99 4.28
N LYS A 319 -39.72 -20.55 4.31
CA LYS A 319 -40.76 -20.14 5.27
C LYS A 319 -40.39 -20.49 6.72
N ASP A 320 -39.35 -21.30 6.90
CA ASP A 320 -39.05 -21.95 8.18
C ASP A 320 -37.79 -21.37 8.89
N ILE A 321 -37.14 -20.34 8.34
CA ILE A 321 -35.94 -19.73 8.96
C ILE A 321 -36.06 -18.22 9.03
N ASN A 322 -35.94 -17.69 10.24
CA ASN A 322 -35.89 -16.27 10.51
C ASN A 322 -34.43 -15.77 10.52
N ILE A 323 -34.01 -15.11 9.44
CA ILE A 323 -32.69 -14.51 9.30
C ILE A 323 -32.80 -13.00 9.14
N GLU A 324 -32.05 -12.28 9.96
CA GLU A 324 -31.91 -10.82 9.86
C GLU A 324 -30.43 -10.44 9.80
N VAL A 325 -30.03 -9.76 8.74
CA VAL A 325 -28.66 -9.25 8.57
C VAL A 325 -28.68 -7.75 8.54
N TYR A 326 -28.03 -7.13 9.51
CA TYR A 326 -28.02 -5.69 9.65
C TYR A 326 -26.91 -5.07 8.80
N LEU A 327 -27.28 -4.21 7.85
CA LEU A 327 -26.34 -3.44 7.03
C LEU A 327 -26.02 -2.13 7.74
N VAL A 328 -24.85 -2.04 8.37
CA VAL A 328 -24.42 -0.87 9.12
C VAL A 328 -24.06 0.27 8.18
N LYS A 329 -24.69 1.43 8.41
CA LYS A 329 -24.45 2.69 7.70
C LYS A 329 -24.15 3.82 8.69
N CYS A 330 -23.38 4.81 8.28
CA CYS A 330 -23.18 6.04 9.03
C CYS A 330 -23.28 7.28 8.12
N HIS A 331 -23.56 8.45 8.72
CA HIS A 331 -23.72 9.71 7.98
C HIS A 331 -22.44 10.18 7.25
N LYS A 332 -21.29 9.54 7.51
CA LYS A 332 -19.99 9.80 6.87
C LYS A 332 -19.68 8.80 5.74
N ASP A 333 -20.60 7.90 5.42
CA ASP A 333 -20.40 6.91 4.37
C ASP A 333 -20.24 7.58 3.01
N LYS A 334 -19.28 7.07 2.23
CA LYS A 334 -19.13 7.49 0.83
C LYS A 334 -20.28 6.95 0.00
N LYS A 335 -20.72 7.71 -1.01
CA LYS A 335 -21.69 7.24 -1.98
C LYS A 335 -21.12 6.04 -2.76
N SER A 336 -21.94 5.01 -2.91
CA SER A 336 -21.64 3.81 -3.70
C SER A 336 -22.95 3.28 -4.28
N GLU A 337 -22.90 2.70 -5.47
CA GLU A 337 -24.05 2.00 -6.05
C GLU A 337 -24.27 0.67 -5.31
N LEU A 338 -25.37 0.60 -4.58
CA LEU A 338 -25.83 -0.63 -3.95
C LEU A 338 -26.98 -1.19 -4.76
N ALA A 339 -26.96 -2.50 -4.98
CA ALA A 339 -28.12 -3.20 -5.50
C ALA A 339 -29.31 -3.05 -4.52
N PRO A 340 -30.56 -3.15 -5.00
CA PRO A 340 -31.72 -3.25 -4.12
C PRO A 340 -31.50 -4.31 -3.05
N LEU A 341 -31.73 -3.94 -1.79
CA LEU A 341 -31.56 -4.83 -0.66
C LEU A 341 -32.78 -5.75 -0.54
N PRO A 342 -32.58 -7.06 -0.33
CA PRO A 342 -33.68 -7.96 -0.01
C PRO A 342 -34.18 -7.71 1.43
N ASP A 343 -35.41 -8.13 1.74
CA ASP A 343 -36.09 -7.83 3.00
C ASP A 343 -35.37 -8.30 4.27
N TRP A 344 -34.58 -9.37 4.18
CA TRP A 344 -33.77 -9.90 5.28
C TRP A 344 -32.49 -9.09 5.57
N ILE A 345 -32.14 -8.13 4.70
CA ILE A 345 -31.04 -7.19 4.94
C ILE A 345 -31.63 -5.86 5.42
N ILE A 346 -31.42 -5.56 6.70
CA ILE A 346 -32.02 -4.42 7.40
C ILE A 346 -30.98 -3.31 7.56
N PRO A 347 -31.12 -2.14 6.91
CA PRO A 347 -30.23 -1.01 7.15
C PRO A 347 -30.35 -0.50 8.59
N ILE A 348 -29.21 -0.39 9.29
CA ILE A 348 -29.12 0.23 10.62
C ILE A 348 -28.16 1.43 10.56
N GLN A 349 -28.60 2.56 11.10
CA GLN A 349 -27.75 3.73 11.25
C GLN A 349 -26.95 3.63 12.57
N ALA A 350 -25.63 3.53 12.45
CA ALA A 350 -24.71 3.62 13.57
C ALA A 350 -24.33 5.07 13.88
N GLY A 351 -24.08 5.36 15.17
CA GLY A 351 -23.70 6.68 15.65
C GLY A 351 -24.78 7.74 15.43
N LYS A 352 -26.08 7.36 15.41
CA LYS A 352 -27.17 8.32 15.24
C LYS A 352 -27.16 9.40 16.32
N ALA A 353 -26.78 9.08 17.56
CA ALA A 353 -26.68 10.05 18.64
C ALA A 353 -25.61 11.14 18.42
N LEU A 354 -24.78 11.03 17.39
CA LEU A 354 -23.73 11.99 17.03
C LEU A 354 -24.12 12.94 15.88
N THR A 355 -25.35 12.82 15.35
CA THR A 355 -25.80 13.62 14.21
C THR A 355 -27.32 13.77 14.18
N ASP A 356 -27.82 14.90 13.68
CA ASP A 356 -29.25 15.07 13.42
C ASP A 356 -29.71 14.40 12.13
N VAL A 357 -28.79 14.04 11.22
CA VAL A 357 -29.11 13.38 9.96
C VAL A 357 -29.63 11.96 10.22
N GLN A 358 -30.73 11.59 9.57
CA GLN A 358 -31.27 10.24 9.58
C GLN A 358 -31.12 9.60 8.19
N ILE A 359 -30.49 8.43 8.13
CA ILE A 359 -30.19 7.71 6.88
C ILE A 359 -30.74 6.26 6.83
N ALA A 360 -31.36 5.81 7.93
CA ALA A 360 -32.05 4.53 8.04
C ALA A 360 -33.23 4.65 9.03
N SER A 361 -34.18 3.73 8.93
CA SER A 361 -35.31 3.63 9.87
C SER A 361 -34.87 3.02 11.21
N VAL A 362 -34.07 1.96 11.17
CA VAL A 362 -33.46 1.35 12.37
C VAL A 362 -32.23 2.17 12.77
N ARG A 363 -32.14 2.55 14.04
CA ARG A 363 -31.10 3.46 14.54
C ARG A 363 -30.53 2.91 15.83
N ASP A 364 -29.21 3.01 15.96
CA ASP A 364 -28.52 2.49 17.14
C ASP A 364 -28.67 3.38 18.39
N ASP A 365 -29.40 4.49 18.34
CA ASP A 365 -29.63 5.42 19.45
C ASP A 365 -30.97 5.21 20.19
N GLU A 366 -31.72 4.19 19.81
CA GLU A 366 -32.99 3.80 20.44
C GLU A 366 -32.78 2.70 21.49
N GLY A 367 -33.68 2.56 22.47
CA GLY A 367 -33.60 1.50 23.47
C GLY A 367 -32.30 1.51 24.30
N GLU A 368 -31.81 0.33 24.69
CA GLU A 368 -30.51 0.21 25.37
C GLU A 368 -29.37 0.31 24.35
N ASN A 369 -28.49 1.30 24.50
CA ASN A 369 -27.51 1.59 23.48
C ASN A 369 -26.22 2.26 23.95
N ILE A 370 -25.23 2.24 23.04
CA ILE A 370 -23.95 2.95 23.15
C ILE A 370 -23.67 3.83 21.93
N SER A 371 -24.70 4.34 21.24
CA SER A 371 -24.58 5.12 19.98
C SER A 371 -23.60 6.30 20.09
N ARG A 372 -23.58 6.98 21.24
CA ARG A 372 -22.66 8.10 21.54
C ARG A 372 -21.18 7.69 21.51
N LYS A 373 -20.88 6.39 21.67
CA LYS A 373 -19.53 5.83 21.64
C LYS A 373 -19.06 5.39 20.23
N ASN A 374 -19.84 5.67 19.17
CA ASN A 374 -19.54 5.22 17.80
C ASN A 374 -18.18 5.72 17.27
N GLY A 375 -17.67 6.86 17.75
CA GLY A 375 -16.34 7.34 17.40
C GLY A 375 -15.21 6.35 17.73
N ASP A 376 -15.38 5.56 18.78
CA ASP A 376 -14.39 4.56 19.22
C ASP A 376 -14.83 3.13 18.88
N TYR A 377 -16.10 2.78 19.09
CA TYR A 377 -16.63 1.43 18.82
C TYR A 377 -16.89 1.17 17.33
N SER A 378 -17.00 2.20 16.50
CA SER A 378 -17.40 2.07 15.08
C SER A 378 -18.67 1.21 14.94
N GLU A 379 -18.70 0.22 14.04
CA GLU A 379 -19.81 -0.71 13.83
C GLU A 379 -20.19 -1.51 15.10
N GLY A 380 -19.32 -1.55 16.11
CA GLY A 380 -19.61 -2.16 17.42
C GLY A 380 -20.81 -1.55 18.14
N THR A 381 -21.19 -0.30 17.86
CA THR A 381 -22.42 0.27 18.44
C THR A 381 -23.69 -0.35 17.86
N ALA A 382 -23.69 -0.70 16.58
CA ALA A 382 -24.77 -1.44 15.95
C ALA A 382 -24.83 -2.88 16.48
N ILE A 383 -23.68 -3.56 16.63
CA ILE A 383 -23.62 -4.92 17.24
C ILE A 383 -24.24 -4.91 18.64
N TYR A 384 -23.87 -3.94 19.48
CA TYR A 384 -24.43 -3.79 20.83
C TYR A 384 -25.94 -3.56 20.80
N TRP A 385 -26.40 -2.68 19.92
CA TRP A 385 -27.82 -2.38 19.79
C TRP A 385 -28.63 -3.61 19.38
N ILE A 386 -28.14 -4.38 18.39
CA ILE A 386 -28.79 -5.62 17.94
C ILE A 386 -28.86 -6.62 19.11
N TRP A 387 -27.78 -6.78 19.88
CA TRP A 387 -27.74 -7.65 21.06
C TRP A 387 -28.82 -7.31 22.09
N LYS A 388 -29.02 -6.02 22.37
CA LYS A 388 -29.91 -5.58 23.45
C LYS A 388 -31.37 -5.39 23.06
N ASN A 389 -31.66 -5.12 21.79
CA ASN A 389 -32.99 -4.64 21.38
C ASN A 389 -33.72 -5.59 20.43
N THR A 390 -33.11 -6.72 20.06
CA THR A 390 -33.70 -7.68 19.11
C THR A 390 -33.76 -9.08 19.73
N SER A 391 -34.73 -9.90 19.30
CA SER A 391 -34.84 -11.31 19.67
C SER A 391 -35.72 -12.07 18.67
N GLY A 392 -35.70 -13.41 18.71
CA GLY A 392 -36.58 -14.26 17.90
C GLY A 392 -36.03 -14.66 16.52
N GLN A 393 -34.83 -14.20 16.16
CA GLN A 393 -34.12 -14.64 14.95
C GLN A 393 -33.46 -16.01 15.18
N ASP A 394 -33.44 -16.85 14.15
CA ASP A 394 -32.60 -18.05 14.12
C ASP A 394 -31.14 -17.68 13.83
N TYR A 395 -30.95 -16.73 12.90
CA TYR A 395 -29.66 -16.20 12.48
C TYR A 395 -29.62 -14.68 12.52
N ILE A 396 -28.50 -14.15 12.99
CA ILE A 396 -28.17 -12.73 12.97
C ILE A 396 -26.89 -12.51 12.19
N GLY A 397 -26.87 -11.48 11.35
CA GLY A 397 -25.66 -11.04 10.69
C GLY A 397 -25.41 -9.55 10.78
N LEU A 398 -24.18 -9.18 10.44
CA LEU A 398 -23.72 -7.81 10.34
C LEU A 398 -22.92 -7.64 9.05
N PHE A 399 -23.37 -6.74 8.19
CA PHE A 399 -22.66 -6.29 7.00
C PHE A 399 -22.30 -4.81 7.13
N HIS A 400 -21.29 -4.37 6.38
CA HIS A 400 -20.97 -2.96 6.27
C HIS A 400 -21.55 -2.42 4.97
N TYR A 401 -21.86 -1.12 4.92
CA TYR A 401 -22.43 -0.48 3.74
C TYR A 401 -21.69 -0.77 2.42
N ARG A 402 -20.36 -0.99 2.46
CA ARG A 402 -19.53 -1.33 1.28
C ARG A 402 -18.86 -2.71 1.35
N ARG A 403 -19.09 -3.51 2.39
CA ARG A 403 -18.52 -4.86 2.52
C ARG A 403 -19.59 -5.82 2.98
N GLN A 404 -19.93 -6.75 2.11
CA GLN A 404 -20.94 -7.76 2.35
C GLN A 404 -20.33 -9.13 2.06
N MET A 405 -20.96 -10.22 2.51
CA MET A 405 -20.58 -11.54 2.01
C MET A 405 -21.11 -11.74 0.60
N ALA A 406 -20.33 -12.43 -0.22
CA ALA A 406 -20.76 -12.85 -1.53
C ALA A 406 -21.71 -14.06 -1.38
N LEU A 407 -23.00 -13.78 -1.24
CA LEU A 407 -24.06 -14.78 -1.03
C LEU A 407 -25.07 -14.75 -2.16
N GLY A 408 -25.58 -15.93 -2.53
CA GLY A 408 -26.65 -16.09 -3.51
C GLY A 408 -27.70 -17.07 -3.00
N LYS A 409 -28.69 -17.37 -3.85
CA LYS A 409 -29.86 -18.18 -3.47
C LYS A 409 -29.50 -19.52 -2.82
N ASP A 410 -28.50 -20.22 -3.34
CA ASP A 410 -28.06 -21.53 -2.82
C ASP A 410 -27.17 -21.42 -1.58
N SER A 411 -26.50 -20.28 -1.37
CA SER A 411 -25.64 -20.04 -0.21
C SER A 411 -26.45 -20.02 1.08
N LEU A 412 -27.70 -19.57 1.02
CA LEU A 412 -28.60 -19.44 2.17
C LEU A 412 -29.09 -20.79 2.70
N LYS A 413 -29.37 -21.76 1.82
CA LYS A 413 -29.67 -23.13 2.26
C LYS A 413 -28.47 -23.80 2.92
N LYS A 414 -27.27 -23.52 2.40
CA LYS A 414 -26.03 -23.94 3.06
C LYS A 414 -25.84 -23.22 4.39
N LEU A 415 -26.47 -22.06 4.63
CA LEU A 415 -26.37 -21.38 5.92
C LEU A 415 -26.84 -22.27 7.08
N GLU A 416 -27.89 -23.05 6.83
CA GLU A 416 -28.51 -23.93 7.82
C GLU A 416 -27.55 -25.00 8.35
N GLU A 417 -26.59 -25.40 7.51
CA GLU A 417 -25.63 -26.43 7.83
C GLU A 417 -24.53 -25.97 8.79
N TYR A 418 -24.37 -24.66 9.01
CA TYR A 418 -23.30 -24.13 9.86
C TYR A 418 -23.86 -23.19 10.94
N ASP A 419 -23.04 -23.02 11.97
CA ASP A 419 -23.31 -22.20 13.13
C ASP A 419 -22.89 -20.74 12.89
N ILE A 420 -21.83 -20.55 12.10
CA ILE A 420 -21.22 -19.25 11.82
C ILE A 420 -20.64 -19.21 10.41
N PHE A 421 -20.81 -18.05 9.78
CA PHE A 421 -20.27 -17.66 8.49
C PHE A 421 -19.47 -16.39 8.66
N LEU A 422 -18.32 -16.37 8.00
CA LEU A 422 -17.39 -15.25 8.02
C LEU A 422 -16.96 -14.90 6.60
N THR A 423 -16.25 -13.79 6.46
CA THR A 423 -15.55 -13.46 5.21
C THR A 423 -14.15 -14.08 5.19
N LEU A 424 -13.43 -13.94 4.08
CA LEU A 424 -12.06 -14.44 3.94
C LEU A 424 -11.18 -14.06 5.15
N PRO A 425 -10.48 -15.02 5.78
CA PRO A 425 -9.51 -14.71 6.80
C PRO A 425 -8.37 -13.88 6.20
N THR A 426 -7.91 -12.88 6.94
CA THR A 426 -6.77 -12.06 6.55
C THR A 426 -5.49 -12.69 7.07
N TYR A 427 -4.55 -12.99 6.17
CA TYR A 427 -3.23 -13.53 6.53
C TYR A 427 -2.20 -12.42 6.72
N ILE A 428 -1.53 -12.42 7.87
CA ILE A 428 -0.52 -11.45 8.29
C ILE A 428 0.72 -12.19 8.83
N PRO A 429 1.74 -12.43 7.99
CA PRO A 429 2.95 -13.18 8.35
C PRO A 429 3.66 -12.69 9.63
N LYS A 430 3.52 -11.39 9.90
CA LYS A 430 4.08 -10.69 11.06
C LYS A 430 3.51 -11.16 12.40
N GLY A 431 2.32 -11.77 12.40
CA GLY A 431 1.58 -12.12 13.62
C GLY A 431 0.60 -11.02 14.03
N ILE A 432 -0.48 -11.41 14.72
CA ILE A 432 -1.61 -10.53 15.01
C ILE A 432 -1.24 -9.37 15.93
N LYS A 433 -0.68 -9.60 17.13
CA LYS A 433 -0.37 -8.52 18.08
C LYS A 433 0.61 -7.51 17.47
N GLU A 434 1.71 -7.99 16.89
CA GLU A 434 2.74 -7.14 16.30
C GLU A 434 2.21 -6.30 15.12
N THR A 435 1.19 -6.79 14.41
CA THR A 435 0.52 -6.03 13.33
C THR A 435 -0.45 -4.99 13.88
N PHE A 436 -1.29 -5.36 14.85
CA PHE A 436 -2.29 -4.45 15.41
C PHE A 436 -1.67 -3.31 16.23
N CYS A 437 -0.65 -3.60 17.05
CA CYS A 437 0.05 -2.59 17.84
C CYS A 437 0.88 -1.63 16.97
N GLU A 438 1.39 -2.08 15.82
CA GLU A 438 2.12 -1.18 14.90
C GLU A 438 1.18 -0.22 14.16
N ARG A 439 -0.06 -0.65 13.87
CA ARG A 439 -0.88 0.03 12.85
C ARG A 439 -2.21 0.59 13.34
N PHE A 440 -2.77 0.06 14.42
CA PHE A 440 -4.19 0.27 14.74
C PHE A 440 -4.45 0.67 16.19
N VAL A 441 -3.72 0.08 17.15
CA VAL A 441 -3.94 0.30 18.59
C VAL A 441 -2.62 0.50 19.32
N LEU A 442 -2.67 1.05 20.53
CA LEU A 442 -1.51 1.09 21.41
C LEU A 442 -1.25 -0.32 21.98
N GLU A 443 0.01 -0.65 22.27
CA GLU A 443 0.32 -1.91 22.97
C GLU A 443 -0.39 -1.99 24.33
N TYR A 444 -0.55 -0.85 25.01
CA TYR A 444 -1.30 -0.79 26.26
C TYR A 444 -2.81 -1.08 26.09
N ASP A 445 -3.42 -0.74 24.95
CA ASP A 445 -4.81 -1.13 24.64
C ASP A 445 -4.93 -2.66 24.59
N TRP A 446 -3.92 -3.30 23.96
CA TRP A 446 -3.84 -4.76 23.84
C TRP A 446 -3.64 -5.42 25.20
N ASP A 447 -2.74 -4.90 26.02
CA ASP A 447 -2.46 -5.44 27.35
C ASP A 447 -3.68 -5.32 28.27
N LEU A 448 -4.44 -4.22 28.20
CA LEU A 448 -5.72 -4.07 28.89
C LEU A 448 -6.76 -5.09 28.40
N MET A 449 -6.89 -5.29 27.09
CA MET A 449 -7.77 -6.31 26.53
C MET A 449 -7.40 -7.69 27.08
N MET A 450 -6.12 -8.08 27.04
CA MET A 450 -5.64 -9.36 27.54
C MET A 450 -5.89 -9.54 29.05
N HIS A 451 -5.65 -8.48 29.83
CA HIS A 451 -5.94 -8.46 31.26
C HIS A 451 -7.43 -8.71 31.54
N TYR A 452 -8.33 -8.01 30.85
CA TYR A 452 -9.76 -8.16 31.06
C TYR A 452 -10.36 -9.43 30.43
N ILE A 453 -9.74 -10.01 29.40
CA ILE A 453 -10.04 -11.38 28.96
C ILE A 453 -9.75 -12.36 30.09
N LYS A 454 -8.59 -12.24 30.77
CA LYS A 454 -8.22 -13.12 31.89
C LYS A 454 -9.19 -13.02 33.06
N GLU A 455 -9.64 -11.81 33.38
CA GLU A 455 -10.68 -11.59 34.39
C GLU A 455 -12.05 -12.14 33.98
N TYR A 456 -12.36 -12.11 32.68
CA TYR A 456 -13.62 -12.64 32.15
C TYR A 456 -13.64 -14.18 32.21
N ASP A 457 -12.62 -14.83 31.65
CA ASP A 457 -12.48 -16.29 31.63
C ASP A 457 -11.02 -16.68 31.33
N SER A 458 -10.42 -17.49 32.21
CA SER A 458 -9.03 -17.95 32.05
C SER A 458 -8.82 -18.82 30.81
N SER A 459 -9.83 -19.58 30.36
CA SER A 459 -9.75 -20.42 29.16
C SER A 459 -9.73 -19.59 27.86
N TYR A 460 -10.46 -18.47 27.83
CA TYR A 460 -10.36 -17.48 26.76
C TYR A 460 -8.98 -16.81 26.76
N TYR A 461 -8.41 -16.53 27.94
CA TYR A 461 -7.07 -15.96 28.03
C TYR A 461 -5.98 -16.89 27.48
N GLU A 462 -6.03 -18.19 27.79
CA GLU A 462 -5.12 -19.18 27.19
C GLU A 462 -5.25 -19.26 25.67
N THR A 463 -6.46 -19.03 25.15
CA THR A 463 -6.69 -18.96 23.70
C THR A 463 -6.11 -17.66 23.14
N ALA A 464 -6.33 -16.53 23.81
CA ALA A 464 -5.83 -15.22 23.39
C ALA A 464 -4.28 -15.16 23.36
N LEU A 465 -3.60 -15.83 24.30
CA LEU A 465 -2.14 -15.97 24.31
C LEU A 465 -1.58 -16.76 23.11
N LYS A 466 -2.36 -17.67 22.55
CA LYS A 466 -2.01 -18.37 21.30
C LYS A 466 -2.30 -17.44 20.12
N TYR A 467 -3.53 -16.90 20.08
CA TYR A 467 -4.03 -16.01 19.04
C TYR A 467 -3.07 -14.84 18.73
N GLU A 468 -2.47 -14.20 19.74
CA GLU A 468 -1.57 -13.05 19.53
C GLU A 468 -0.40 -13.35 18.56
N LYS A 469 0.03 -14.62 18.49
CA LYS A 469 1.16 -15.13 17.68
C LYS A 469 0.70 -15.75 16.36
N GLU A 470 -0.59 -16.04 16.24
CA GLU A 470 -1.15 -16.61 15.01
C GLU A 470 -1.15 -15.57 13.88
N LYS A 471 -1.36 -16.06 12.66
CA LYS A 471 -1.21 -15.28 11.43
C LYS A 471 -2.52 -15.03 10.69
N CYS A 472 -3.65 -15.60 11.12
CA CYS A 472 -4.95 -15.38 10.49
C CYS A 472 -5.96 -14.77 11.45
N TYR A 473 -6.73 -13.79 11.00
CA TYR A 473 -7.87 -13.23 11.73
C TYR A 473 -9.02 -12.87 10.79
N PHE A 474 -10.24 -12.75 11.31
CA PHE A 474 -11.41 -12.35 10.54
C PHE A 474 -11.64 -10.84 10.67
N SER A 475 -11.39 -10.11 9.58
CA SER A 475 -11.45 -8.65 9.58
C SER A 475 -12.87 -8.12 9.43
N CYS A 476 -13.05 -6.85 9.81
CA CYS A 476 -14.26 -6.06 9.60
C CYS A 476 -15.52 -6.56 10.31
N ASN A 477 -15.48 -7.41 11.34
CA ASN A 477 -16.69 -7.80 12.09
C ASN A 477 -17.88 -8.30 11.24
N ILE A 478 -17.63 -8.82 10.03
CA ILE A 478 -18.67 -9.28 9.11
C ILE A 478 -18.95 -10.76 9.37
N PHE A 479 -20.18 -11.06 9.77
CA PHE A 479 -20.61 -12.41 10.08
C PHE A 479 -22.10 -12.63 9.77
N ILE A 480 -22.48 -13.91 9.68
CA ILE A 480 -23.84 -14.40 9.91
C ILE A 480 -23.70 -15.58 10.85
N MET A 481 -24.42 -15.63 11.97
CA MET A 481 -24.32 -16.72 12.93
C MET A 481 -25.64 -17.01 13.62
N ARG A 482 -25.79 -18.21 14.18
CA ARG A 482 -26.98 -18.54 14.96
C ARG A 482 -27.10 -17.62 16.17
N ARG A 483 -28.33 -17.22 16.50
CA ARG A 483 -28.61 -16.27 17.58
C ARG A 483 -27.91 -16.60 18.90
N LYS A 484 -27.94 -17.86 19.32
CA LYS A 484 -27.30 -18.29 20.57
C LYS A 484 -25.80 -17.98 20.64
N TYR A 485 -25.08 -18.11 19.51
CA TYR A 485 -23.65 -17.83 19.45
C TYR A 485 -23.39 -16.33 19.33
N PHE A 486 -24.29 -15.59 18.66
CA PHE A 486 -24.26 -14.12 18.65
C PHE A 486 -24.38 -13.56 20.07
N ASP A 487 -25.35 -14.02 20.86
CA ASP A 487 -25.54 -13.55 22.24
C ASP A 487 -24.35 -13.88 23.14
N GLU A 488 -23.77 -15.07 23.00
CA GLU A 488 -22.57 -15.49 23.73
C GLU A 488 -21.35 -14.65 23.34
N MET A 489 -21.14 -14.44 22.04
CA MET A 489 -20.07 -13.60 21.50
C MET A 489 -20.20 -12.16 21.98
N CYS A 490 -21.40 -11.57 21.94
CA CYS A 490 -21.64 -10.22 22.46
C CYS A 490 -21.39 -10.13 23.97
N SER A 491 -21.79 -11.13 24.75
CA SER A 491 -21.49 -11.17 26.19
C SER A 491 -19.98 -11.13 26.46
N PHE A 492 -19.20 -11.91 25.71
CA PHE A 492 -17.74 -11.90 25.81
C PHE A 492 -17.13 -10.55 25.38
N ILE A 493 -17.45 -10.09 24.16
CA ILE A 493 -16.88 -8.87 23.59
C ILE A 493 -17.17 -7.67 24.49
N PHE A 494 -18.45 -7.41 24.82
CA PHE A 494 -18.82 -6.23 25.59
C PHE A 494 -18.51 -6.35 27.08
N GLY A 495 -18.43 -7.58 27.62
CA GLY A 495 -17.92 -7.81 28.97
C GLY A 495 -16.47 -7.38 29.15
N VAL A 496 -15.63 -7.61 28.13
CA VAL A 496 -14.23 -7.15 28.11
C VAL A 496 -14.14 -5.66 27.79
N LEU A 497 -14.80 -5.20 26.73
CA LEU A 497 -14.61 -3.83 26.22
C LEU A 497 -15.18 -2.75 27.15
N GLU A 498 -16.25 -3.01 27.91
CA GLU A 498 -16.74 -2.03 28.88
C GLU A 498 -15.71 -1.79 29.99
N LYS A 499 -14.90 -2.79 30.37
CA LYS A 499 -13.80 -2.59 31.32
C LYS A 499 -12.64 -1.79 30.72
N VAL A 500 -12.26 -2.07 29.48
CA VAL A 500 -11.24 -1.29 28.75
C VAL A 500 -11.67 0.18 28.62
N ASP A 501 -12.91 0.43 28.20
CA ASP A 501 -13.47 1.78 28.08
C ASP A 501 -13.57 2.48 29.45
N SER A 502 -13.97 1.74 30.50
CA SER A 502 -13.99 2.26 31.88
C SER A 502 -12.61 2.68 32.38
N TYR A 503 -11.55 1.94 32.06
CA TYR A 503 -10.19 2.32 32.42
C TYR A 503 -9.84 3.72 31.88
N TYR A 504 -10.04 3.96 30.58
CA TYR A 504 -9.71 5.23 29.96
C TYR A 504 -10.59 6.38 30.47
N ARG A 505 -11.87 6.12 30.73
CA ARG A 505 -12.77 7.09 31.39
C ARG A 505 -12.30 7.45 32.79
N ASN A 506 -11.86 6.47 33.59
CA ASN A 506 -11.43 6.69 34.98
C ASN A 506 -10.17 7.56 35.06
N ILE A 507 -9.28 7.47 34.06
CA ILE A 507 -8.11 8.36 33.94
C ILE A 507 -8.40 9.65 33.14
N SER A 508 -9.67 9.91 32.81
CA SER A 508 -10.13 11.07 32.03
C SER A 508 -9.45 11.22 30.67
N MET A 509 -9.07 10.11 30.04
CA MET A 509 -8.42 10.09 28.74
C MET A 509 -9.44 9.88 27.63
N VAL A 510 -9.63 10.91 26.80
CA VAL A 510 -10.56 10.84 25.65
C VAL A 510 -9.83 10.30 24.42
N ARG A 511 -10.39 9.23 23.85
CA ARG A 511 -9.96 8.63 22.58
C ARG A 511 -10.97 8.99 21.47
N LYS A 512 -10.48 9.03 20.23
CA LYS A 512 -11.28 9.26 18.99
C LYS A 512 -10.62 8.60 17.78
N ASP A 513 -10.00 7.45 18.01
CA ASP A 513 -9.11 6.75 17.07
C ASP A 513 -9.58 5.33 16.74
N ARG A 514 -10.83 4.99 17.10
CA ARG A 514 -11.49 3.72 16.76
C ARG A 514 -10.85 2.48 17.41
N TYR A 515 -10.06 2.68 18.46
CA TYR A 515 -9.32 1.60 19.10
C TYR A 515 -10.22 0.44 19.54
N LEU A 516 -11.39 0.73 20.13
CA LEU A 516 -12.36 -0.29 20.54
C LEU A 516 -12.91 -1.07 19.34
N GLY A 517 -13.17 -0.41 18.20
CA GLY A 517 -13.57 -1.09 16.96
C GLY A 517 -12.54 -2.13 16.49
N PHE A 518 -11.24 -1.82 16.58
CA PHE A 518 -10.18 -2.79 16.28
C PHE A 518 -10.10 -3.92 17.31
N LEU A 519 -10.40 -3.65 18.59
CA LEU A 519 -10.48 -4.69 19.61
C LEU A 519 -11.71 -5.59 19.40
N VAL A 520 -12.85 -5.07 18.91
CA VAL A 520 -14.01 -5.90 18.51
C VAL A 520 -13.60 -6.93 17.44
N GLU A 521 -12.83 -6.53 16.42
CA GLU A 521 -12.35 -7.46 15.37
C GLU A 521 -11.49 -8.60 15.94
N ASN A 522 -10.63 -8.28 16.91
CA ASN A 522 -9.79 -9.27 17.56
C ASN A 522 -10.57 -10.17 18.51
N LEU A 523 -11.47 -9.61 19.32
CA LEU A 523 -12.29 -10.39 20.25
C LEU A 523 -13.25 -11.31 19.51
N LEU A 524 -13.81 -10.90 18.36
CA LEU A 524 -14.56 -11.79 17.48
C LEU A 524 -13.68 -12.98 17.03
N SER A 525 -12.47 -12.71 16.54
CA SER A 525 -11.56 -13.77 16.07
C SER A 525 -11.11 -14.70 17.21
N ILE A 526 -10.87 -14.17 18.41
CA ILE A 526 -10.57 -14.95 19.62
C ILE A 526 -11.77 -15.84 20.00
N TYR A 527 -13.00 -15.29 19.97
CA TYR A 527 -14.22 -16.06 20.22
C TYR A 527 -14.34 -17.24 19.23
N VAL A 528 -14.14 -16.98 17.95
CA VAL A 528 -14.20 -17.99 16.90
C VAL A 528 -13.13 -19.07 17.10
N MET A 529 -11.89 -18.67 17.42
CA MET A 529 -10.78 -19.59 17.68
C MET A 529 -11.03 -20.46 18.92
N HIS A 530 -11.49 -19.84 20.03
CA HIS A 530 -11.77 -20.53 21.30
C HIS A 530 -12.85 -21.61 21.12
N ASN A 531 -13.85 -21.30 20.31
CA ASN A 531 -15.02 -22.14 20.10
C ASN A 531 -14.94 -23.02 18.85
N SER A 532 -13.80 -23.03 18.15
CA SER A 532 -13.62 -23.75 16.88
C SER A 532 -13.90 -25.26 16.97
N GLY A 533 -13.64 -25.88 18.13
CA GLY A 533 -13.95 -27.30 18.36
C GLY A 533 -15.44 -27.62 18.50
N ARG A 534 -16.30 -26.63 18.78
CA ARG A 534 -17.76 -26.81 18.88
C ARG A 534 -18.53 -26.19 17.72
N LEU A 535 -17.97 -25.18 17.07
CA LEU A 535 -18.64 -24.43 16.00
C LEU A 535 -18.44 -25.14 14.67
N LYS A 536 -19.53 -25.48 13.99
CA LYS A 536 -19.44 -25.77 12.57
C LYS A 536 -19.36 -24.44 11.83
N ALA A 537 -18.21 -24.10 11.29
CA ALA A 537 -17.93 -22.78 10.72
C ALA A 537 -17.58 -22.83 9.23
N ALA A 538 -17.98 -21.78 8.51
CA ALA A 538 -17.60 -21.57 7.12
C ALA A 538 -17.17 -20.13 6.87
N TYR A 539 -16.44 -19.92 5.78
CA TYR A 539 -16.13 -18.59 5.28
C TYR A 539 -16.31 -18.52 3.76
N THR A 540 -16.56 -17.31 3.26
CA THR A 540 -16.78 -17.07 1.83
C THR A 540 -16.14 -15.76 1.38
N ASP A 541 -16.20 -15.47 0.09
CA ASP A 541 -15.66 -14.25 -0.48
C ASP A 541 -16.40 -13.01 0.05
N MET A 542 -15.65 -11.91 0.15
CA MET A 542 -16.24 -10.60 0.38
C MET A 542 -16.78 -10.04 -0.95
N LYS A 543 -17.81 -9.21 -0.87
CA LYS A 543 -18.23 -8.31 -1.94
C LYS A 543 -17.98 -6.88 -1.49
N PHE A 544 -17.05 -6.22 -2.16
CA PHE A 544 -16.69 -4.83 -1.96
C PHE A 544 -17.38 -3.92 -2.98
N TYR A 545 -18.08 -2.91 -2.49
CA TYR A 545 -18.71 -1.89 -3.34
C TYR A 545 -17.77 -0.68 -3.40
N TYR A 546 -17.20 -0.41 -4.58
CA TYR A 546 -16.34 0.76 -4.75
C TYR A 546 -17.15 2.05 -4.59
N PRO A 547 -16.61 3.06 -3.89
CA PRO A 547 -17.26 4.37 -3.87
C PRO A 547 -17.29 4.94 -5.28
N LEU A 548 -18.37 5.64 -5.60
CA LEU A 548 -18.42 6.46 -6.81
C LEU A 548 -17.27 7.47 -6.72
N GLU A 549 -16.50 7.63 -7.81
CA GLU A 549 -15.48 8.67 -7.86
C GLU A 549 -16.17 10.01 -7.60
N GLU A 550 -15.63 10.80 -6.67
CA GLU A 550 -16.14 12.15 -6.43
C GLU A 550 -15.74 12.97 -7.66
N GLU A 551 -16.72 13.29 -8.52
CA GLU A 551 -16.56 14.25 -9.64
C GLU A 551 -16.05 15.62 -9.16
#